data_AF-A0A3P9C2S9-F1
#
_entry.id   AF-A0A3P9C2S9-F1
#
_cell.length_a   1.000
_cell.length_b   1.000
_cell.length_c   1.000
_cell.angle_alpha   90.00
_cell.angle_beta   90.00
_cell.angle_gamma   90.00
#
_symmetry.space_group_name_H-M   'P 1'
#
loop_
_entity.id
_entity.type
_entity.pdbx_description
1 polymer ?
#
loop_
_entity_poly.entity_id
_entity_poly.type
_entity_poly.pdbx_seq_one_letter_code
_entity_poly.pdbx_strand_id
1 'polypeptide(L)'
;HESLFLFSFSLHFCLKLIKLHRCHEKKYTTTHAAYNSLLSKMTFDPDTAHPRIVLSDDETEMSTADFIQDVPNNPRRFDVILGALGATGFSSGKHYWEVSVAGKTCYHLGMTSESSRRKGSIPFSPNNDYWTIVLDKQGQYRAIEQRRTVPIPTEIQPVTLGILLDYKKGTISFYDSGSRTHMYSFVGQHFTGKIYPFVNFCVEDGSAPNPVVLITPGATDWIK
;
A
#
# COMPACT_ATOMS: atom_id res chain seq x y z
N HIS A 1 -28.43 -32.57 -48.84
CA HIS A 1 -28.94 -31.65 -47.80
C HIS A 1 -28.35 -31.94 -46.40
N GLU A 2 -27.73 -33.10 -46.15
CA GLU A 2 -27.14 -33.45 -44.84
C GLU A 2 -25.66 -33.08 -44.64
N SER A 3 -24.91 -32.80 -45.71
CA SER A 3 -23.47 -32.49 -45.64
C SER A 3 -23.14 -31.09 -45.08
N LEU A 4 -24.08 -30.14 -45.12
CA LEU A 4 -23.89 -28.79 -44.57
C LEU A 4 -24.16 -28.71 -43.06
N PHE A 5 -24.93 -29.66 -42.50
CA PHE A 5 -25.24 -29.70 -41.07
C PHE A 5 -24.04 -30.19 -40.24
N LEU A 6 -23.27 -31.18 -40.72
CA LEU A 6 -22.11 -31.70 -40.01
C LEU A 6 -20.94 -30.70 -39.95
N PHE A 7 -20.77 -29.84 -40.97
CA PHE A 7 -19.76 -28.78 -40.96
C PHE A 7 -20.07 -27.64 -39.97
N SER A 8 -21.35 -27.27 -39.83
CA SER A 8 -21.80 -26.22 -38.89
C SER A 8 -21.62 -26.64 -37.43
N PHE A 9 -21.92 -27.90 -37.09
CA PHE A 9 -21.70 -28.44 -35.74
C PHE A 9 -20.20 -28.50 -35.37
N SER A 10 -19.35 -28.87 -36.31
CA SER A 10 -17.89 -28.93 -36.12
C SER A 10 -17.28 -27.57 -35.80
N LEU A 11 -17.66 -26.52 -36.54
CA LEU A 11 -17.12 -25.17 -36.34
C LEU A 11 -17.61 -24.55 -35.01
N HIS A 12 -18.87 -24.78 -34.64
CA HIS A 12 -19.44 -24.28 -33.38
C HIS A 12 -18.82 -24.96 -32.16
N PHE A 13 -18.50 -26.26 -32.25
CA PHE A 13 -17.79 -27.01 -31.21
C PHE A 13 -16.34 -26.52 -31.07
N CYS A 14 -15.65 -26.28 -32.19
CA CYS A 14 -14.29 -25.74 -32.21
C CYS A 14 -14.21 -24.33 -31.58
N LEU A 15 -15.15 -23.44 -31.89
CA LEU A 15 -15.23 -22.10 -31.28
C LEU A 15 -15.52 -22.15 -29.77
N LYS A 16 -16.34 -23.10 -29.30
CA LYS A 16 -16.57 -23.33 -27.86
C LYS A 16 -15.29 -23.78 -27.16
N LEU A 17 -14.54 -24.71 -27.74
CA LEU A 17 -13.27 -25.18 -27.18
C LEU A 17 -12.22 -24.06 -27.13
N ILE A 18 -12.10 -23.25 -28.18
CA ILE A 18 -11.19 -22.09 -28.19
C ILE A 18 -11.59 -21.08 -27.10
N LYS A 19 -12.89 -20.81 -26.92
CA LYS A 19 -13.37 -19.93 -25.83
C LYS A 19 -13.09 -20.51 -24.44
N LEU A 20 -13.28 -21.82 -24.25
CA LEU A 20 -12.96 -22.52 -23.01
C LEU A 20 -11.47 -22.49 -22.71
N HIS A 21 -10.61 -22.76 -23.70
CA HIS A 21 -9.15 -22.70 -23.56
C HIS A 21 -8.68 -21.29 -23.20
N ARG A 22 -9.20 -20.26 -23.91
CA ARG A 22 -8.92 -18.86 -23.58
C ARG A 22 -9.44 -18.45 -22.20
N CYS A 23 -10.58 -18.99 -21.77
CA CYS A 23 -11.13 -18.74 -20.43
C CYS A 23 -10.30 -19.43 -19.35
N HIS A 24 -9.85 -20.65 -19.59
CA HIS A 24 -8.97 -21.41 -18.71
C HIS A 24 -7.59 -20.74 -18.58
N GLU A 25 -6.95 -20.36 -19.68
CA GLU A 25 -5.69 -19.61 -19.66
C GLU A 25 -5.83 -18.27 -18.96
N LYS A 26 -6.90 -17.50 -19.23
CA LYS A 26 -7.18 -16.25 -18.51
C LYS A 26 -7.36 -16.47 -17.02
N LYS A 27 -8.08 -17.52 -16.60
CA LYS A 27 -8.23 -17.87 -15.19
C LYS A 27 -6.89 -18.24 -14.55
N TYR A 28 -6.09 -19.07 -15.22
CA TYR A 28 -4.80 -19.58 -14.74
C TYR A 28 -3.73 -18.48 -14.63
N THR A 29 -3.69 -17.56 -15.59
CA THR A 29 -2.81 -16.37 -15.55
C THR A 29 -3.27 -15.36 -14.51
N THR A 30 -4.59 -15.18 -14.33
CA THR A 30 -5.15 -14.29 -13.29
C THR A 30 -4.85 -14.83 -11.88
N THR A 31 -4.97 -16.14 -11.65
CA THR A 31 -4.63 -16.75 -10.35
C THR A 31 -3.13 -16.71 -10.06
N HIS A 32 -2.26 -16.96 -11.05
CA HIS A 32 -0.80 -16.85 -10.85
C HIS A 32 -0.34 -15.40 -10.62
N ALA A 33 -0.89 -14.43 -11.36
CA ALA A 33 -0.55 -13.02 -11.16
C ALA A 33 -1.07 -12.50 -9.81
N ALA A 34 -2.28 -12.90 -9.40
CA ALA A 34 -2.82 -12.58 -8.07
C ALA A 34 -2.01 -13.24 -6.95
N TYR A 35 -1.57 -14.49 -7.12
CA TYR A 35 -0.75 -15.20 -6.13
C TYR A 35 0.65 -14.60 -6.01
N ASN A 36 1.31 -14.26 -7.13
CA ASN A 36 2.61 -13.60 -7.12
C ASN A 36 2.57 -12.17 -6.55
N SER A 37 1.45 -11.47 -6.73
CA SER A 37 1.19 -10.16 -6.11
C SER A 37 0.97 -10.23 -4.59
N LEU A 38 0.53 -11.38 -4.06
CA LEU A 38 0.34 -11.60 -2.62
C LEU A 38 1.62 -12.11 -1.93
N LEU A 39 2.59 -12.59 -2.70
CA LEU A 39 3.90 -13.07 -2.22
C LEU A 39 5.06 -12.09 -2.45
N SER A 40 4.82 -10.95 -3.10
CA SER A 40 5.88 -9.97 -3.31
C SER A 40 6.21 -9.30 -1.98
N LYS A 41 7.37 -9.65 -1.42
CA LYS A 41 7.96 -9.00 -0.25
C LYS A 41 8.01 -7.49 -0.52
N MET A 42 7.34 -6.72 0.33
CA MET A 42 7.37 -5.26 0.27
C MET A 42 8.63 -4.77 0.97
N THR A 43 9.32 -3.81 0.37
CA THR A 43 10.51 -3.15 0.92
C THR A 43 10.36 -1.64 0.80
N PHE A 44 11.16 -0.90 1.58
CA PHE A 44 11.34 0.54 1.49
C PHE A 44 12.33 0.91 0.38
N ASP A 45 12.21 2.11 -0.19
CA ASP A 45 13.16 2.66 -1.18
C ASP A 45 14.18 3.58 -0.49
N PRO A 46 15.47 3.18 -0.38
CA PRO A 46 16.52 4.00 0.24
C PRO A 46 16.72 5.36 -0.43
N ASP A 47 16.40 5.51 -1.72
CA ASP A 47 16.53 6.80 -2.43
C ASP A 47 15.45 7.80 -2.03
N THR A 48 14.34 7.33 -1.44
CA THR A 48 13.24 8.18 -0.99
C THR A 48 13.36 8.54 0.49
N ALA A 49 14.03 7.69 1.27
CA ALA A 49 14.13 7.81 2.72
C ALA A 49 14.81 9.10 3.16
N HIS A 50 14.23 9.78 4.15
CA HIS A 50 14.89 10.92 4.77
C HIS A 50 16.27 10.53 5.34
N PRO A 51 17.30 11.41 5.31
CA PRO A 51 18.65 11.07 5.79
C PRO A 51 18.79 10.56 7.24
N ARG A 52 17.76 10.76 8.07
CA ARG A 52 17.70 10.19 9.44
C ARG A 52 16.96 8.85 9.52
N ILE A 53 16.39 8.37 8.42
CA ILE A 53 15.75 7.07 8.38
C ILE A 53 16.83 6.02 8.21
N VAL A 54 16.79 5.01 9.08
CA VAL A 54 17.62 3.81 8.98
C VAL A 54 16.73 2.68 8.48
N LEU A 55 17.19 1.99 7.45
CA LEU A 55 16.53 0.82 6.90
C LEU A 55 17.35 -0.42 7.28
N SER A 56 16.68 -1.55 7.53
CA SER A 56 17.37 -2.84 7.65
C SER A 56 18.07 -3.23 6.35
N ASP A 57 19.01 -4.17 6.42
CA ASP A 57 19.74 -4.69 5.24
C ASP A 57 18.80 -5.27 4.17
N ASP A 58 17.65 -5.79 4.59
CA ASP A 58 16.64 -6.34 3.71
C ASP A 58 15.52 -5.35 3.36
N GLU A 59 15.68 -4.09 3.78
CA GLU A 59 14.82 -2.94 3.51
C GLU A 59 13.36 -3.12 3.95
N THR A 60 13.08 -4.04 4.88
CA THR A 60 11.72 -4.25 5.41
C THR A 60 11.42 -3.48 6.69
N GLU A 61 12.46 -3.05 7.40
CA GLU A 61 12.32 -2.32 8.66
C GLU A 61 12.73 -0.87 8.48
N MET A 62 11.99 0.03 9.13
CA MET A 62 12.27 1.46 9.12
C MET A 62 12.31 1.98 10.56
N SER A 63 13.42 2.61 10.92
CA SER A 63 13.63 3.26 12.22
C SER A 63 14.28 4.64 12.03
N THR A 64 14.66 5.31 13.12
CA THR A 64 15.32 6.62 13.08
C THR A 64 16.69 6.59 13.70
N ALA A 65 17.62 7.36 13.13
CA ALA A 65 18.89 7.72 13.72
C ALA A 65 18.80 9.06 14.45
N ASP A 66 19.65 9.20 15.47
CA ASP A 66 19.81 10.45 16.23
C ASP A 66 20.39 11.58 15.37
N PHE A 67 21.17 11.24 14.34
CA PHE A 67 21.86 12.18 13.47
C PHE A 67 21.52 11.97 11.99
N ILE A 68 21.73 13.03 11.20
CA ILE A 68 21.60 13.01 9.74
C ILE A 68 22.75 12.17 9.18
N GLN A 69 22.43 11.10 8.45
CA GLN A 69 23.42 10.26 7.78
C GLN A 69 23.91 10.93 6.48
N ASP A 70 25.15 10.63 6.10
CA ASP A 70 25.73 11.10 4.83
C ASP A 70 25.21 10.24 3.67
N VAL A 71 24.07 10.65 3.10
CA VAL A 71 23.43 9.98 1.97
C VAL A 71 23.22 10.96 0.80
N PRO A 72 23.36 10.53 -0.46
CA PRO A 72 23.18 11.42 -1.61
C PRO A 72 21.79 12.03 -1.66
N ASN A 73 21.71 13.36 -1.77
CA ASN A 73 20.44 14.05 -2.01
C ASN A 73 19.99 13.83 -3.46
N ASN A 74 18.70 13.57 -3.65
CA ASN A 74 18.06 13.45 -4.96
C ASN A 74 16.62 14.01 -4.89
N PRO A 75 15.96 14.28 -6.03
CA PRO A 75 14.60 14.84 -6.03
C PRO A 75 13.52 13.97 -5.36
N ARG A 76 13.71 12.64 -5.32
CA ARG A 76 12.76 11.68 -4.72
C ARG A 76 12.89 11.60 -3.19
N ARG A 77 14.05 11.97 -2.64
CA ARG A 77 14.34 11.92 -1.20
C ARG A 77 13.51 12.92 -0.40
N PHE A 78 12.93 12.50 0.72
CA PHE A 78 12.38 13.42 1.71
C PHE A 78 13.49 14.18 2.44
N ASP A 79 13.36 15.49 2.62
CA ASP A 79 14.40 16.35 3.23
C ASP A 79 14.01 16.93 4.59
N VAL A 80 12.71 17.04 4.88
CA VAL A 80 12.18 17.62 6.12
C VAL A 80 11.36 16.60 6.92
N ILE A 81 10.55 15.78 6.25
CA ILE A 81 9.71 14.80 6.93
C ILE A 81 10.50 13.50 7.19
N LEU A 82 10.26 12.84 8.32
CA LEU A 82 10.91 11.57 8.68
C LEU A 82 10.19 10.39 8.02
N GLY A 83 10.18 10.38 6.68
CA GLY A 83 9.45 9.39 5.90
C GLY A 83 10.26 8.69 4.84
N ALA A 84 9.68 7.62 4.32
CA ALA A 84 10.16 6.85 3.17
C ALA A 84 8.97 6.28 2.38
N LEU A 85 9.21 5.93 1.12
CA LEU A 85 8.26 5.19 0.29
C LEU A 85 8.60 3.71 0.26
N GLY A 86 7.62 2.89 -0.10
CA GLY A 86 7.89 1.53 -0.57
C GLY A 86 8.57 1.54 -1.94
N ALA A 87 9.42 0.55 -2.22
CA ALA A 87 10.13 0.42 -3.50
C ALA A 87 9.19 0.11 -4.68
N THR A 88 8.12 -0.65 -4.41
CA THR A 88 7.13 -1.03 -5.42
C THR A 88 5.95 -0.07 -5.42
N GLY A 89 5.74 0.61 -6.55
CA GLY A 89 4.55 1.44 -6.81
C GLY A 89 3.59 0.80 -7.78
N PHE A 90 2.30 1.08 -7.64
CA PHE A 90 1.22 0.41 -8.36
C PHE A 90 0.44 1.38 -9.26
N SER A 91 0.23 0.99 -10.52
CA SER A 91 -0.53 1.79 -11.51
C SER A 91 -1.82 1.10 -12.00
N SER A 92 -2.14 -0.07 -11.47
CA SER A 92 -3.33 -0.84 -11.82
C SER A 92 -3.58 -1.95 -10.80
N GLY A 93 -4.75 -2.61 -10.87
CA GLY A 93 -5.03 -3.81 -10.07
C GLY A 93 -5.45 -3.54 -8.62
N LYS A 94 -5.39 -4.59 -7.82
CA LYS A 94 -5.62 -4.54 -6.37
C LYS A 94 -4.39 -5.06 -5.66
N HIS A 95 -3.93 -4.34 -4.64
CA HIS A 95 -2.70 -4.65 -3.92
C HIS A 95 -2.94 -4.51 -2.43
N TYR A 96 -2.52 -5.51 -1.67
CA TYR A 96 -2.65 -5.55 -0.22
C TYR A 96 -1.29 -5.81 0.41
N TRP A 97 -0.96 -5.06 1.46
CA TRP A 97 0.22 -5.31 2.27
C TRP A 97 -0.07 -5.03 3.74
N GLU A 98 0.78 -5.57 4.61
CA GLU A 98 0.67 -5.41 6.05
C GLU A 98 1.92 -4.76 6.63
N VAL A 99 1.70 -3.97 7.67
CA VAL A 99 2.72 -3.19 8.35
C VAL A 99 2.58 -3.41 9.86
N SER A 100 3.62 -3.95 10.48
CA SER A 100 3.74 -3.99 11.93
C SER A 100 4.12 -2.61 12.44
N VAL A 101 3.35 -2.13 13.42
CA VAL A 101 3.49 -0.83 14.09
C VAL A 101 3.61 -1.01 15.61
N ALA A 102 3.98 -2.22 16.04
CA ALA A 102 4.07 -2.59 17.45
C ALA A 102 5.01 -1.64 18.21
N GLY A 103 4.53 -1.09 19.33
CA GLY A 103 5.31 -0.19 20.18
C GLY A 103 5.53 1.21 19.60
N LYS A 104 4.91 1.56 18.46
CA LYS A 104 4.93 2.93 17.92
C LYS A 104 3.84 3.79 18.54
N THR A 105 4.19 5.04 18.83
CA THR A 105 3.29 5.99 19.53
C THR A 105 2.83 7.15 18.67
N CYS A 106 3.52 7.44 17.55
CA CYS A 106 3.04 8.42 16.58
C CYS A 106 3.65 8.20 15.19
N TYR A 107 2.80 8.03 14.18
CA TYR A 107 3.20 7.87 12.79
C TYR A 107 2.05 8.15 11.83
N HIS A 108 2.41 8.46 10.58
CA HIS A 108 1.51 8.47 9.43
C HIS A 108 1.77 7.22 8.59
N LEU A 109 0.69 6.58 8.14
CA LEU A 109 0.73 5.40 7.29
C LEU A 109 -0.28 5.55 6.17
N GLY A 110 0.09 5.14 4.97
CA GLY A 110 -0.84 5.08 3.86
C GLY A 110 -0.14 5.00 2.51
N MET A 111 -0.59 5.83 1.57
CA MET A 111 -0.03 5.86 0.23
C MET A 111 0.14 7.28 -0.31
N THR A 112 0.95 7.42 -1.35
CA THR A 112 1.14 8.68 -2.06
C THR A 112 1.45 8.48 -3.55
N SER A 113 1.10 9.46 -4.38
CA SER A 113 1.40 9.43 -5.83
C SER A 113 2.89 9.62 -6.12
N GLU A 114 3.37 9.08 -7.24
CA GLU A 114 4.69 9.35 -7.83
C GLU A 114 4.95 10.86 -7.98
N SER A 115 3.92 11.63 -8.34
CA SER A 115 3.97 13.07 -8.58
C SER A 115 4.03 13.93 -7.32
N SER A 116 3.82 13.33 -6.15
CA SER A 116 3.64 14.11 -4.93
C SER A 116 4.94 14.76 -4.46
N ARG A 117 4.81 15.92 -3.82
CA ARG A 117 5.94 16.73 -3.35
C ARG A 117 6.76 15.96 -2.31
N ARG A 118 8.09 15.98 -2.45
CA ARG A 118 9.06 15.34 -1.53
C ARG A 118 9.84 16.31 -0.64
N LYS A 119 9.79 17.60 -0.95
CA LYS A 119 10.66 18.61 -0.33
C LYS A 119 9.91 19.58 0.56
N GLY A 120 10.47 19.94 1.72
CA GLY A 120 9.89 20.87 2.68
C GLY A 120 8.73 20.30 3.50
N SER A 121 7.97 21.19 4.14
CA SER A 121 6.74 20.80 4.86
C SER A 121 5.66 20.35 3.86
N ILE A 122 5.09 19.17 4.11
CA ILE A 122 4.12 18.51 3.22
C ILE A 122 2.85 18.22 4.01
N PRO A 123 1.68 18.71 3.57
CA PRO A 123 0.40 18.28 4.12
C PRO A 123 0.02 16.89 3.59
N PHE A 124 -0.23 15.92 4.46
CA PHE A 124 -0.54 14.53 4.07
C PHE A 124 -2.02 14.28 3.73
N SER A 125 -2.62 15.18 2.95
CA SER A 125 -4.03 15.09 2.52
C SER A 125 -4.17 14.73 1.04
N PRO A 126 -5.34 14.24 0.60
CA PRO A 126 -5.55 13.83 -0.79
C PRO A 126 -5.32 14.94 -1.82
N ASN A 127 -5.50 16.21 -1.45
CA ASN A 127 -5.22 17.36 -2.33
C ASN A 127 -3.71 17.53 -2.66
N ASN A 128 -2.85 16.88 -1.88
CA ASN A 128 -1.40 16.89 -2.07
C ASN A 128 -0.91 15.50 -2.52
N ASP A 129 -1.82 14.65 -3.01
CA ASP A 129 -1.57 13.27 -3.42
C ASP A 129 -1.08 12.36 -2.27
N TYR A 130 -1.59 12.55 -1.05
CA TYR A 130 -1.34 11.69 0.10
C TYR A 130 -2.66 11.17 0.68
N TRP A 131 -2.76 9.86 0.88
CA TRP A 131 -3.92 9.20 1.50
C TRP A 131 -3.45 8.49 2.75
N THR A 132 -3.51 9.17 3.89
CA THR A 132 -2.87 8.69 5.13
C THR A 132 -3.82 8.70 6.31
N ILE A 133 -3.65 7.70 7.17
CA ILE A 133 -4.11 7.74 8.56
C ILE A 133 -2.92 8.09 9.45
N VAL A 134 -3.21 8.67 10.60
CA VAL A 134 -2.22 9.00 11.63
C VAL A 134 -2.62 8.35 12.95
N LEU A 135 -1.67 7.73 13.64
CA LEU A 135 -1.73 7.60 15.09
C LEU A 135 -1.06 8.85 15.65
N ASP A 136 -1.82 9.70 16.34
CA ASP A 136 -1.26 10.93 16.90
C ASP A 136 -0.66 10.73 18.30
N LYS A 137 -0.01 11.77 18.83
CA LYS A 137 0.61 11.77 20.15
C LYS A 137 -0.39 11.57 21.30
N GLN A 138 -1.69 11.71 21.04
CA GLN A 138 -2.75 11.44 22.01
C GLN A 138 -3.24 9.98 21.94
N GLY A 139 -2.57 9.15 21.13
CA GLY A 139 -2.91 7.73 20.96
C GLY A 139 -4.20 7.51 20.19
N GLN A 140 -4.62 8.48 19.36
CA GLN A 140 -5.86 8.43 18.60
C GLN A 140 -5.59 8.25 17.11
N TYR A 141 -6.35 7.35 16.48
CA TYR A 141 -6.32 7.22 15.02
C TYR A 141 -7.19 8.28 14.35
N ARG A 142 -6.65 8.90 13.29
CA ARG A 142 -7.36 9.88 12.47
C ARG A 142 -7.04 9.67 11.00
N ALA A 143 -8.04 9.80 10.13
CA ALA A 143 -7.82 9.95 8.68
C ALA A 143 -7.59 11.42 8.34
N ILE A 144 -6.60 11.71 7.51
CA ILE A 144 -6.29 13.07 7.04
C ILE A 144 -7.02 13.31 5.72
N GLU A 145 -8.21 13.92 5.79
CA GLU A 145 -9.01 14.27 4.63
C GLU A 145 -8.63 15.64 4.06
N GLN A 146 -9.15 15.96 2.88
CA GLN A 146 -8.83 17.21 2.15
C GLN A 146 -9.01 18.49 2.99
N ARG A 147 -10.03 18.53 3.86
CA ARG A 147 -10.41 19.74 4.62
C ARG A 147 -10.49 19.53 6.13
N ARG A 148 -10.32 18.29 6.61
CA ARG A 148 -10.50 17.96 8.03
C ARG A 148 -9.73 16.71 8.39
N THR A 149 -9.53 16.50 9.69
CA THR A 149 -9.14 15.21 10.24
C THR A 149 -10.37 14.48 10.76
N VAL A 150 -10.55 13.21 10.39
CA VAL A 150 -11.70 12.40 10.81
C VAL A 150 -11.22 11.39 11.86
N PRO A 151 -11.75 11.40 13.09
CA PRO A 151 -11.45 10.37 14.08
C PRO A 151 -11.85 8.99 13.57
N ILE A 152 -10.98 8.01 13.79
CA ILE A 152 -11.25 6.59 13.54
C ILE A 152 -11.45 5.95 14.91
N PRO A 153 -12.67 5.54 15.28
CA PRO A 153 -12.92 4.86 16.54
C PRO A 153 -12.08 3.59 16.62
N THR A 154 -11.30 3.45 17.69
CA THR A 154 -10.40 2.31 17.90
C THR A 154 -10.39 1.98 19.38
N GLU A 155 -11.04 0.88 19.76
CA GLU A 155 -11.11 0.46 21.17
C GLU A 155 -9.78 -0.15 21.65
N ILE A 156 -9.15 -0.94 20.78
CA ILE A 156 -7.86 -1.59 21.02
C ILE A 156 -6.92 -1.15 19.91
N GLN A 157 -5.72 -0.68 20.27
CA GLN A 157 -4.76 -0.24 19.27
C GLN A 157 -4.24 -1.44 18.45
N PRO A 158 -4.34 -1.41 17.11
CA PRO A 158 -3.79 -2.44 16.26
C PRO A 158 -2.26 -2.44 16.35
N VAL A 159 -1.69 -3.65 16.41
CA VAL A 159 -0.25 -3.89 16.31
C VAL A 159 0.19 -4.10 14.86
N THR A 160 -0.75 -4.49 14.00
CA THR A 160 -0.54 -4.69 12.57
C THR A 160 -1.67 -4.04 11.79
N LEU A 161 -1.30 -3.23 10.81
CA LEU A 161 -2.24 -2.54 9.91
C LEU A 161 -2.14 -3.13 8.51
N GLY A 162 -3.29 -3.45 7.93
CA GLY A 162 -3.44 -3.83 6.54
C GLY A 162 -3.86 -2.64 5.69
N ILE A 163 -3.26 -2.49 4.51
CA ILE A 163 -3.64 -1.46 3.53
C ILE A 163 -4.00 -2.14 2.22
N LEU A 164 -5.18 -1.81 1.69
CA LEU A 164 -5.66 -2.27 0.38
C LEU A 164 -5.79 -1.10 -0.58
N LEU A 165 -5.06 -1.14 -1.68
CA LEU A 165 -5.31 -0.32 -2.86
C LEU A 165 -6.23 -1.08 -3.82
N ASP A 166 -7.37 -0.50 -4.20
CA ASP A 166 -8.13 -0.89 -5.40
C ASP A 166 -8.02 0.26 -6.40
N TYR A 167 -7.02 0.16 -7.28
CA TYR A 167 -6.67 1.25 -8.21
C TYR A 167 -7.85 1.58 -9.13
N LYS A 168 -8.56 0.55 -9.61
CA LYS A 168 -9.68 0.73 -10.54
C LYS A 168 -10.90 1.37 -9.87
N LYS A 169 -11.19 1.00 -8.63
CA LYS A 169 -12.30 1.62 -7.88
C LYS A 169 -11.94 2.99 -7.29
N GLY A 170 -10.66 3.37 -7.31
CA GLY A 170 -10.24 4.63 -6.72
C GLY A 170 -10.34 4.61 -5.20
N THR A 171 -9.97 3.49 -4.56
CA THR A 171 -10.08 3.34 -3.11
C THR A 171 -8.78 2.90 -2.46
N ILE A 172 -8.49 3.48 -1.30
CA ILE A 172 -7.43 3.03 -0.38
C ILE A 172 -8.09 2.76 0.96
N SER A 173 -8.07 1.51 1.41
CA SER A 173 -8.71 1.04 2.63
C SER A 173 -7.70 0.58 3.66
N PHE A 174 -7.98 0.85 4.94
CA PHE A 174 -7.16 0.51 6.09
C PHE A 174 -7.92 -0.47 6.98
N TYR A 175 -7.18 -1.42 7.53
CA TYR A 175 -7.71 -2.49 8.37
C TYR A 175 -6.80 -2.73 9.56
N ASP A 176 -7.39 -3.12 10.69
CA ASP A 176 -6.67 -3.88 11.71
C ASP A 176 -6.63 -5.33 11.24
N SER A 177 -5.45 -5.81 10.82
CA SER A 177 -5.33 -7.17 10.28
C SER A 177 -5.40 -8.24 11.37
N GLY A 178 -5.09 -7.88 12.63
CA GLY A 178 -5.19 -8.78 13.78
C GLY A 178 -6.64 -9.10 14.13
N SER A 179 -7.48 -8.06 14.25
CA SER A 179 -8.92 -8.23 14.49
C SER A 179 -9.73 -8.48 13.22
N ARG A 180 -9.11 -8.34 12.04
CA ARG A 180 -9.74 -8.47 10.71
C ARG A 180 -10.91 -7.49 10.51
N THR A 181 -10.74 -6.28 11.02
CA THR A 181 -11.77 -5.24 10.97
C THR A 181 -11.36 -4.08 10.07
N HIS A 182 -12.36 -3.49 9.40
CA HIS A 182 -12.16 -2.27 8.62
C HIS A 182 -12.05 -1.06 9.55
N MET A 183 -11.08 -0.19 9.26
CA MET A 183 -10.86 1.04 10.00
C MET A 183 -11.32 2.27 9.22
N TYR A 184 -10.87 2.41 7.96
CA TYR A 184 -11.16 3.60 7.15
C TYR A 184 -10.98 3.34 5.66
N SER A 185 -11.65 4.13 4.82
CA SER A 185 -11.42 4.13 3.37
C SER A 185 -11.45 5.53 2.78
N PHE A 186 -10.40 5.88 2.04
CA PHE A 186 -10.49 6.95 1.04
C PHE A 186 -11.18 6.39 -0.20
N VAL A 187 -12.23 7.06 -0.67
CA VAL A 187 -13.05 6.59 -1.80
C VAL A 187 -13.20 7.68 -2.86
N GLY A 188 -13.57 7.27 -4.09
CA GLY A 188 -13.80 8.21 -5.19
C GLY A 188 -12.53 8.90 -5.69
N GLN A 189 -11.37 8.28 -5.49
CA GLN A 189 -10.09 8.82 -5.93
C GLN A 189 -9.86 8.56 -7.42
N HIS A 190 -9.15 9.47 -8.09
CA HIS A 190 -8.79 9.34 -9.49
C HIS A 190 -7.27 9.27 -9.63
N PHE A 191 -6.72 8.06 -9.60
CA PHE A 191 -5.28 7.84 -9.71
C PHE A 191 -4.83 7.92 -11.17
N THR A 192 -3.84 8.77 -11.44
CA THR A 192 -3.31 9.03 -12.80
C THR A 192 -1.89 8.53 -13.03
N GLY A 193 -1.24 8.00 -11.99
CA GLY A 193 0.14 7.51 -12.02
C GLY A 193 0.39 6.43 -10.97
N LYS A 194 1.65 6.07 -10.74
CA LYS A 194 1.98 5.08 -9.72
C LYS A 194 1.66 5.61 -8.33
N ILE A 195 1.08 4.75 -7.50
CA ILE A 195 0.82 5.00 -6.10
C ILE A 195 1.74 4.10 -5.26
N TYR A 196 2.46 4.71 -4.32
CA TYR A 196 3.47 4.07 -3.49
C TYR A 196 3.01 3.98 -2.04
N PRO A 197 3.32 2.88 -1.32
CA PRO A 197 3.24 2.86 0.14
C PRO A 197 4.05 4.00 0.73
N PHE A 198 3.55 4.57 1.83
CA PHE A 198 4.18 5.70 2.52
C PHE A 198 4.11 5.50 4.03
N VAL A 199 5.25 5.72 4.69
CA VAL A 199 5.37 5.75 6.15
C VAL A 199 6.13 7.01 6.53
N ASN A 200 5.67 7.70 7.57
CA ASN A 200 6.37 8.84 8.16
C ASN A 200 6.20 8.87 9.67
N PHE A 201 7.27 9.15 10.41
CA PHE A 201 7.19 9.31 11.87
C PHE A 201 6.85 10.75 12.26
N CYS A 202 6.05 10.93 13.33
CA CYS A 202 5.72 12.26 13.83
C CYS A 202 6.83 12.90 14.66
N VAL A 203 7.71 12.08 15.23
CA VAL A 203 8.72 12.48 16.21
C VAL A 203 9.97 11.64 15.99
N GLU A 204 11.07 12.16 16.50
CA GLU A 204 12.29 11.41 16.72
C GLU A 204 11.99 10.34 17.76
N ASP A 205 12.13 9.06 17.40
CA ASP A 205 12.04 8.02 18.42
C ASP A 205 13.26 8.19 19.35
N GLY A 206 13.08 8.01 20.67
CA GLY A 206 14.18 8.08 21.64
C GLY A 206 15.23 6.98 21.42
N SER A 207 16.13 6.80 22.39
CA SER A 207 17.37 6.00 22.29
C SER A 207 17.24 4.50 21.92
N ALA A 208 16.03 3.99 21.66
CA ALA A 208 15.77 2.67 21.09
C ALA A 208 14.45 2.69 20.30
N PRO A 209 14.46 3.11 19.02
CA PRO A 209 13.25 3.14 18.20
C PRO A 209 12.70 1.74 17.95
N ASN A 210 11.41 1.51 18.22
CA ASN A 210 10.73 0.35 17.65
C ASN A 210 10.58 0.57 16.14
N PRO A 211 11.09 -0.32 15.28
CA PRO A 211 10.94 -0.16 13.84
C PRO A 211 9.48 -0.34 13.42
N VAL A 212 9.09 0.33 12.34
CA VAL A 212 7.97 -0.12 11.53
C VAL A 212 8.46 -1.20 10.60
N VAL A 213 7.71 -2.30 10.48
CA VAL A 213 8.14 -3.47 9.69
C VAL A 213 7.12 -3.83 8.63
N LEU A 214 7.54 -3.84 7.36
CA LEU A 214 6.77 -4.39 6.24
C LEU A 214 6.80 -5.92 6.34
N ILE A 215 5.65 -6.53 6.58
CA ILE A 215 5.56 -7.97 6.79
C ILE A 215 4.87 -8.67 5.61
N THR A 216 5.10 -9.97 5.51
CA THR A 216 4.36 -10.79 4.54
C THR A 216 2.88 -10.82 4.93
N PRO A 217 1.96 -10.50 4.01
CA PRO A 217 0.53 -10.47 4.31
C PRO A 217 0.00 -11.82 4.79
N GLY A 218 -0.97 -11.80 5.70
CA GLY A 218 -1.72 -12.99 6.11
C GLY A 218 -2.75 -13.41 5.06
N ALA A 219 -3.62 -14.35 5.42
CA ALA A 219 -4.77 -14.71 4.59
C ALA A 219 -5.67 -13.46 4.38
N THR A 220 -6.15 -13.25 3.16
CA THR A 220 -6.93 -12.06 2.78
C THR A 220 -8.41 -12.36 2.47
N ASP A 221 -8.89 -13.56 2.80
CA ASP A 221 -10.26 -14.03 2.55
C ASP A 221 -11.34 -13.26 3.32
N TRP A 222 -10.94 -12.57 4.40
CA TRP A 222 -11.80 -11.73 5.23
C TRP A 222 -12.00 -10.31 4.67
N ILE A 223 -11.20 -9.90 3.68
CA ILE A 223 -11.31 -8.58 3.05
C ILE A 223 -12.41 -8.65 1.98
N LYS A 224 -13.51 -7.92 2.19
CA LYS A 224 -14.70 -7.91 1.33
C LYS A 224 -14.66 -6.82 0.25
#